data_AF-A0A9R1PC41-F1
#
_entry.id   AF-A0A9R1PC41-F1
#
_cell.length_a   1.000
_cell.length_b   1.000
_cell.length_c   1.000
_cell.angle_alpha   90.00
_cell.angle_beta   90.00
_cell.angle_gamma   90.00
#
_symmetry.space_group_name_H-M   'P 1'
#
loop_
_entity.id
_entity.type
_entity.pdbx_description
1 polymer ?
#
loop_
_entity_poly.entity_id
_entity_poly.type
_entity_poly.pdbx_seq_one_letter_code
_entity_poly.pdbx_strand_id
1 'polypeptide(L)'
;MVLDLLGLMGSYAAGTCHDTFATIWVVALAFPVLAYITYAFVCYLCLPLRREAPTPRYPNGYQEKEKIEVLMLLATFAVTISYAAGLNPPGGFWSSTLQQKEDARLLHLAGDPIMEDSSLRRYRAFFVCNTTSFIASLLIILLLLDKKLSRTISARFVALYGFIAVALLGLMGDYAAGSCRETDNTIKVLSLAAAVPACVVLQLALNYVFYWPIKNMCDNFSGWLGNLIPGGASALADPDLKNTRFFVMVLASFAVSITYQAGLDPPGGLWQDDLDGHKIGHPVLRTTDPARYQVFFYSNSAAFVTSLVVVMMVQSKFLLKRRTLVAAMVLDLIGLVIAYAAGSTRDTSTSIYARSS
;
A
#
# COMPACT_ATOMS: atom_id res chain seq x y z
N MET A 1 -20.12 -10.57 8.18
CA MET A 1 -18.73 -10.14 8.43
C MET A 1 -17.73 -11.29 8.40
N VAL A 2 -17.75 -12.29 9.31
CA VAL A 2 -16.78 -13.43 9.23
C VAL A 2 -16.95 -14.25 7.95
N LEU A 3 -18.20 -14.52 7.55
CA LEU A 3 -18.50 -15.18 6.27
C LEU A 3 -18.01 -14.37 5.07
N ASP A 4 -18.10 -13.04 5.13
CA ASP A 4 -17.61 -12.16 4.05
C ASP A 4 -16.07 -12.23 3.93
N LEU A 5 -15.35 -12.30 5.06
CA LEU A 5 -13.89 -12.48 5.07
C LEU A 5 -13.48 -13.85 4.54
N LEU A 6 -14.24 -14.91 4.86
CA LEU A 6 -14.03 -16.25 4.28
C LEU A 6 -14.31 -16.26 2.78
N GLY A 7 -15.38 -15.60 2.33
CA GLY A 7 -15.70 -15.43 0.92
C GLY A 7 -14.59 -14.71 0.17
N LEU A 8 -14.08 -13.61 0.73
CA LEU A 8 -12.98 -12.82 0.17
C LEU A 8 -11.68 -13.63 0.09
N MET A 9 -11.35 -14.40 1.14
CA MET A 9 -10.19 -15.28 1.14
C MET A 9 -10.34 -16.42 0.11
N GLY A 10 -11.56 -16.96 -0.03
CA GLY A 10 -11.87 -17.99 -1.01
C GLY A 10 -11.77 -17.51 -2.44
N SER A 11 -12.32 -16.32 -2.76
CA SER A 11 -12.22 -15.73 -4.09
C SER A 11 -10.78 -15.33 -4.43
N TYR A 12 -10.02 -14.80 -3.46
CA TYR A 12 -8.60 -14.54 -3.63
C TYR A 12 -7.84 -15.83 -3.94
N ALA A 13 -8.04 -16.89 -3.15
CA ALA A 13 -7.36 -18.16 -3.37
C ALA A 13 -7.71 -18.75 -4.75
N ALA A 14 -8.99 -18.79 -5.10
CA ALA A 14 -9.44 -19.32 -6.38
C ALA A 14 -8.91 -18.50 -7.58
N GLY A 15 -8.88 -17.17 -7.44
CA GLY A 15 -8.49 -16.28 -8.53
C GLY A 15 -6.98 -16.08 -8.71
N THR A 16 -6.16 -16.46 -7.72
CA THR A 16 -4.69 -16.25 -7.76
C THR A 16 -3.90 -17.54 -7.89
N CYS A 17 -4.50 -18.71 -7.65
CA CYS A 17 -3.85 -20.01 -7.74
C CYS A 17 -3.80 -20.52 -9.19
N HIS A 18 -2.81 -20.05 -9.95
CA HIS A 18 -2.57 -20.52 -11.33
C HIS A 18 -1.65 -21.74 -11.39
N ASP A 19 -0.77 -21.92 -10.40
CA ASP A 19 0.17 -23.04 -10.33
C ASP A 19 0.20 -23.72 -8.95
N THR A 20 0.95 -24.83 -8.89
CA THR A 20 1.14 -25.60 -7.65
C THR A 20 1.83 -24.79 -6.55
N PHE A 21 2.75 -23.90 -6.91
CA PHE A 21 3.46 -23.06 -5.94
C PHE A 21 2.49 -22.07 -5.27
N ALA A 22 1.74 -21.31 -6.07
CA ALA A 22 0.73 -20.37 -5.61
C ALA A 22 -0.29 -21.06 -4.71
N THR A 23 -0.77 -22.23 -5.13
CA THR A 23 -1.72 -23.04 -4.36
C THR A 23 -1.17 -23.42 -2.98
N ILE A 24 0.05 -23.96 -2.92
CA ILE A 24 0.68 -24.36 -1.65
C ILE A 24 0.83 -23.15 -0.72
N TRP A 25 1.31 -22.03 -1.23
CA TRP A 25 1.53 -20.81 -0.43
C TRP A 25 0.24 -20.20 0.10
N VAL A 26 -0.78 -20.08 -0.74
CA VAL A 26 -2.07 -19.53 -0.33
C VAL A 26 -2.72 -20.41 0.73
N VAL A 27 -2.71 -21.73 0.55
CA VAL A 27 -3.26 -22.66 1.55
C VAL A 27 -2.48 -22.57 2.86
N ALA A 28 -1.14 -22.52 2.80
CA ALA A 28 -0.29 -22.39 3.98
C ALA A 28 -0.56 -21.09 4.76
N LEU A 29 -0.75 -19.97 4.07
CA LEU A 29 -1.05 -18.67 4.69
C LEU A 29 -2.52 -18.54 5.14
N ALA A 30 -3.45 -19.22 4.48
CA ALA A 30 -4.85 -19.26 4.89
C ALA A 30 -5.07 -20.07 6.18
N PHE A 31 -4.19 -21.02 6.49
CA PHE A 31 -4.33 -21.89 7.66
C PHE A 31 -4.41 -21.11 9.00
N PRO A 32 -3.54 -20.15 9.33
CA PRO A 32 -3.69 -19.30 10.52
C PRO A 32 -5.06 -18.61 10.64
N VAL A 33 -5.62 -18.12 9.52
CA VAL A 33 -6.93 -17.46 9.49
C VAL A 33 -8.04 -18.45 9.84
N LEU A 34 -8.05 -19.61 9.18
CA LEU A 34 -9.02 -20.68 9.42
C LEU A 34 -8.90 -21.24 10.85
N ALA A 35 -7.68 -21.44 11.34
CA ALA A 35 -7.42 -21.90 12.69
C ALA A 35 -7.95 -20.90 13.74
N TYR A 36 -7.72 -19.60 13.54
CA TYR A 36 -8.24 -18.55 14.41
C TYR A 36 -9.78 -18.52 14.43
N ILE A 37 -10.42 -18.56 13.25
CA ILE A 37 -11.88 -18.56 13.14
C ILE A 37 -12.46 -19.80 13.82
N THR A 38 -11.87 -20.97 13.60
CA THR A 38 -12.30 -22.24 14.21
C THR A 38 -12.17 -22.16 15.74
N TYR A 39 -11.04 -21.68 16.24
CA TYR A 39 -10.83 -21.46 17.68
C TYR A 39 -11.91 -20.52 18.26
N ALA A 40 -12.15 -19.37 17.62
CA ALA A 40 -13.14 -18.41 18.07
C ALA A 40 -14.57 -18.99 18.07
N PHE A 41 -14.92 -19.77 17.05
CA PHE A 41 -16.21 -20.44 16.92
C PHE A 41 -16.41 -21.53 17.97
N VAL A 42 -15.40 -22.37 18.21
CA VAL A 42 -15.42 -23.38 19.28
C VAL A 42 -15.54 -22.70 20.65
N CYS A 43 -14.78 -21.64 20.92
CA CYS A 43 -14.92 -20.87 22.15
C CYS A 43 -16.32 -20.25 22.30
N TYR A 44 -16.93 -19.79 21.20
CA TYR A 44 -18.30 -19.27 21.23
C TYR A 44 -19.32 -20.36 21.58
N LEU A 45 -19.20 -21.56 21.01
CA LEU A 45 -20.08 -22.70 21.27
C LEU A 45 -19.87 -23.33 22.66
N CYS A 46 -18.62 -23.40 23.13
CA CYS A 46 -18.27 -24.07 24.38
C CYS A 46 -18.40 -23.17 25.63
N LEU A 47 -18.38 -21.84 25.49
CA LEU A 47 -18.55 -20.94 26.63
C LEU A 47 -20.05 -20.71 26.91
N PRO A 48 -20.58 -21.08 28.09
CA PRO A 48 -21.94 -20.70 28.47
C PRO A 48 -22.08 -19.18 28.41
N LEU A 49 -23.25 -18.70 27.97
CA LEU A 49 -23.66 -17.30 27.92
C LEU A 49 -23.47 -16.65 29.31
N ARG A 50 -22.25 -16.20 29.60
CA ARG A 50 -21.96 -15.43 30.79
C ARG A 50 -22.64 -14.10 30.59
N ARG A 51 -23.73 -13.88 31.33
CA ARG A 51 -24.40 -12.57 31.46
C ARG A 51 -23.30 -11.54 31.71
N GLU A 52 -23.13 -10.61 30.78
CA GLU A 52 -22.20 -9.49 30.98
C GLU A 52 -22.73 -8.68 32.16
N ALA A 53 -21.93 -8.60 33.24
CA ALA A 53 -22.16 -7.60 34.27
C ALA A 53 -21.92 -6.22 33.64
N PRO A 54 -22.66 -5.18 34.03
CA PRO A 54 -22.52 -3.85 33.46
C PRO A 54 -21.07 -3.38 33.57
N THR A 55 -20.43 -3.14 32.43
CA THR A 55 -19.05 -2.65 32.40
C THR A 55 -19.00 -1.24 33.00
N PRO A 56 -18.14 -0.98 34.00
CA PRO A 56 -17.92 0.39 34.47
C PRO A 56 -17.37 1.24 33.31
N ARG A 57 -17.97 2.42 33.07
CA ARG A 57 -17.52 3.39 32.07
C ARG A 57 -16.11 3.87 32.45
N TYR A 58 -15.09 3.30 31.83
CA TYR A 58 -13.72 3.77 31.94
C TYR A 58 -13.54 5.06 31.11
N PRO A 59 -12.85 6.09 31.64
CA PRO A 59 -12.64 7.36 30.95
C PRO A 59 -11.79 7.26 29.66
N ASN A 60 -11.10 6.13 29.43
CA ASN A 60 -10.26 5.89 28.25
C ASN A 60 -10.96 5.22 27.05
N GLY A 61 -12.25 4.85 27.16
CA GLY A 61 -12.95 4.12 26.09
C GLY A 61 -13.05 4.86 24.75
N TYR A 62 -13.02 6.20 24.77
CA TYR A 62 -13.01 7.02 23.55
C TYR A 62 -11.70 6.89 22.76
N GLN A 63 -10.54 6.84 23.42
CA GLN A 63 -9.24 6.69 22.72
C GLN A 63 -9.05 5.29 22.14
N GLU A 64 -9.61 4.27 22.79
CA GLU A 64 -9.56 2.90 22.28
C GLU A 64 -10.43 2.74 21.04
N LYS A 65 -11.63 3.32 21.06
CA LYS A 65 -12.53 3.35 19.90
C LYS A 65 -11.88 4.04 18.70
N GLU A 66 -11.25 5.20 18.90
CA GLU A 66 -10.52 5.93 17.85
C GLU A 66 -9.43 5.07 17.20
N LYS A 67 -8.62 4.39 18.01
CA LYS A 67 -7.57 3.49 17.49
C LYS A 67 -8.17 2.35 16.70
N ILE A 68 -9.24 1.73 17.17
CA ILE A 68 -9.91 0.63 16.46
C ILE A 68 -10.41 1.12 15.10
N GLU A 69 -11.00 2.31 15.01
CA GLU A 69 -11.47 2.89 13.75
C GLU A 69 -10.32 3.11 12.76
N VAL A 70 -9.20 3.68 13.20
CA VAL A 70 -8.00 3.92 12.35
C VAL A 70 -7.33 2.61 11.92
N LEU A 71 -7.22 1.62 12.82
CA LEU A 71 -6.65 0.31 12.51
C LEU A 71 -7.55 -0.50 11.57
N MET A 72 -8.87 -0.38 11.72
CA MET A 72 -9.84 -0.97 10.78
C MET A 72 -9.73 -0.34 9.39
N LEU A 73 -9.59 0.99 9.31
CA LEU A 73 -9.36 1.70 8.05
C LEU A 73 -8.08 1.19 7.37
N LEU A 74 -6.97 1.10 8.11
CA LEU A 74 -5.69 0.56 7.62
C LEU A 74 -5.86 -0.85 7.05
N ALA A 75 -6.45 -1.75 7.85
CA ALA A 75 -6.55 -3.15 7.48
C ALA A 75 -7.48 -3.34 6.28
N THR A 76 -8.62 -2.65 6.25
CA THR A 76 -9.56 -2.70 5.12
C THR A 76 -8.90 -2.19 3.85
N PHE A 77 -8.17 -1.08 3.95
CA PHE A 77 -7.39 -0.53 2.86
C PHE A 77 -6.34 -1.52 2.32
N ALA A 78 -5.52 -2.10 3.21
CA ALA A 78 -4.49 -3.06 2.82
C ALA A 78 -5.10 -4.32 2.19
N VAL A 79 -6.24 -4.82 2.72
CA VAL A 79 -7.04 -5.87 2.08
C VAL A 79 -7.46 -5.46 0.67
N THR A 80 -8.03 -4.26 0.48
CA THR A 80 -8.53 -3.84 -0.84
C THR A 80 -7.44 -3.77 -1.90
N ILE A 81 -6.28 -3.17 -1.58
CA ILE A 81 -5.16 -3.10 -2.53
C ILE A 81 -4.62 -4.48 -2.84
N SER A 82 -4.31 -5.26 -1.80
CA SER A 82 -3.67 -6.56 -1.99
C SER A 82 -4.60 -7.53 -2.72
N TYR A 83 -5.90 -7.51 -2.42
CA TYR A 83 -6.91 -8.28 -3.15
C TYR A 83 -6.97 -7.92 -4.63
N ALA A 84 -7.07 -6.62 -4.94
CA ALA A 84 -7.16 -6.16 -6.33
C ALA A 84 -5.89 -6.50 -7.12
N ALA A 85 -4.71 -6.34 -6.50
CA ALA A 85 -3.42 -6.58 -7.12
C ALA A 85 -3.09 -8.08 -7.28
N GLY A 86 -3.51 -8.92 -6.34
CA GLY A 86 -3.34 -10.37 -6.47
C GLY A 86 -4.15 -10.92 -7.65
N LEU A 87 -5.38 -10.42 -7.83
CA LEU A 87 -6.25 -10.82 -8.95
C LEU A 87 -5.88 -10.17 -10.29
N ASN A 88 -5.07 -9.12 -10.27
CA ASN A 88 -4.59 -8.43 -11.48
C ASN A 88 -3.07 -8.26 -11.37
N PRO A 89 -2.30 -9.32 -11.63
CA PRO A 89 -0.85 -9.27 -11.49
C PRO A 89 -0.25 -8.22 -12.44
N PRO A 90 0.95 -7.70 -12.12
CA PRO A 90 1.52 -6.57 -12.84
C PRO A 90 1.75 -6.88 -14.34
N GLY A 91 1.03 -6.20 -15.22
CA GLY A 91 1.04 -6.46 -16.66
C GLY A 91 -0.10 -7.32 -17.18
N GLY A 92 -0.95 -7.81 -16.28
CA GLY A 92 -2.18 -8.50 -16.60
C GLY A 92 -1.97 -9.93 -17.06
N PHE A 93 -2.92 -10.39 -17.86
CA PHE A 93 -3.00 -11.76 -18.36
C PHE A 93 -2.95 -11.78 -19.88
N TRP A 94 -2.45 -12.89 -20.40
CA TRP A 94 -2.50 -13.15 -21.83
C TRP A 94 -3.93 -13.21 -22.35
N SER A 95 -4.21 -12.47 -23.41
CA SER A 95 -5.53 -12.38 -24.05
C SER A 95 -5.77 -13.45 -25.12
N SER A 96 -4.71 -14.08 -25.64
CA SER A 96 -4.79 -15.11 -26.68
C SER A 96 -3.79 -16.23 -26.42
N THR A 97 -4.15 -17.46 -26.79
CA THR A 97 -3.26 -18.62 -26.71
C THR A 97 -2.37 -18.65 -27.93
N LEU A 98 -1.06 -18.47 -27.75
CA LEU A 98 -0.10 -18.60 -28.84
C LEU A 98 0.58 -19.96 -28.78
N GLN A 99 0.44 -20.69 -29.89
CA GLN A 99 1.12 -21.97 -30.12
C GLN A 99 2.07 -21.81 -31.30
N GLN A 100 3.26 -21.26 -31.04
CA GLN A 100 4.31 -21.23 -32.06
C GLN A 100 5.04 -22.58 -32.05
N LYS A 101 4.84 -23.35 -33.12
CA LYS A 101 5.42 -24.67 -33.32
C LYS A 101 6.61 -24.49 -34.27
N GLU A 102 7.84 -24.51 -33.75
CA GLU A 102 8.98 -25.13 -34.44
C GLU A 102 10.24 -25.26 -33.58
N ASP A 103 10.50 -24.37 -32.61
CA ASP A 103 11.62 -24.54 -31.68
C ASP A 103 11.18 -24.24 -30.25
N ALA A 104 11.39 -25.19 -29.34
CA ALA A 104 10.87 -25.16 -27.98
C ALA A 104 11.26 -23.88 -27.22
N ARG A 105 10.27 -23.04 -26.90
CA ARG A 105 10.00 -22.36 -25.59
C ARG A 105 9.08 -21.17 -25.78
N LEU A 106 7.79 -21.36 -25.53
CA LEU A 106 6.82 -20.44 -24.89
C LEU A 106 5.43 -20.72 -25.47
N LEU A 107 4.77 -21.75 -24.91
CA LEU A 107 3.32 -21.92 -25.01
C LEU A 107 2.72 -21.10 -23.88
N HIS A 108 2.04 -20.00 -24.21
CA HIS A 108 1.27 -19.23 -23.24
C HIS A 108 -0.20 -19.46 -23.48
N LEU A 109 -0.92 -19.83 -22.42
CA LEU A 109 -2.36 -19.98 -22.47
C LEU A 109 -3.03 -18.64 -22.19
N ALA A 110 -4.20 -18.44 -22.80
CA ALA A 110 -5.03 -17.30 -22.42
C ALA A 110 -5.39 -17.39 -20.93
N GLY A 111 -5.17 -16.32 -20.18
CA GLY A 111 -5.33 -16.29 -18.73
C GLY A 111 -4.06 -16.54 -17.91
N ASP A 112 -2.93 -16.87 -18.53
CA ASP A 112 -1.65 -16.95 -17.82
C ASP A 112 -1.12 -15.54 -17.47
N PRO A 113 -0.50 -15.32 -16.29
CA PRO A 113 0.07 -14.02 -15.94
C PRO A 113 1.29 -13.66 -16.79
N ILE A 114 1.27 -12.52 -17.49
CA ILE A 114 2.37 -12.08 -18.36
C ILE A 114 3.69 -11.86 -17.58
N MET A 115 3.58 -11.48 -16.32
CA MET A 115 4.75 -11.28 -15.46
C MET A 115 5.48 -12.60 -15.14
N GLU A 116 4.76 -13.71 -15.12
CA GLU A 116 5.32 -15.04 -14.86
C GLU A 116 6.29 -15.43 -15.97
N ASP A 117 5.90 -15.19 -17.22
CA ASP A 117 6.68 -15.53 -18.41
C ASP A 117 7.88 -14.61 -18.62
N SER A 118 7.70 -13.31 -18.36
CA SER A 118 8.80 -12.34 -18.43
C SER A 118 9.82 -12.50 -17.30
N SER A 119 9.38 -12.78 -16.07
CA SER A 119 10.27 -12.97 -14.92
C SER A 119 9.63 -13.74 -13.75
N LEU A 120 9.69 -15.07 -13.81
CA LEU A 120 9.19 -15.96 -12.76
C LEU A 120 9.66 -15.60 -11.35
N ARG A 121 10.93 -15.20 -11.18
CA ARG A 121 11.48 -14.84 -9.85
C ARG A 121 10.75 -13.63 -9.26
N ARG A 122 10.44 -12.63 -10.07
CA ARG A 122 9.74 -11.42 -9.61
C ARG A 122 8.25 -11.66 -9.43
N TYR A 123 7.64 -12.41 -10.34
CA TYR A 123 6.25 -12.83 -10.17
C TYR A 123 6.06 -13.57 -8.83
N ARG A 124 6.94 -14.52 -8.49
CA ARG A 124 6.89 -15.21 -7.19
C ARG A 124 7.11 -14.28 -6.00
N ALA A 125 8.04 -13.33 -6.09
CA ALA A 125 8.27 -12.36 -5.02
C ALA A 125 7.04 -11.44 -4.83
N PHE A 126 6.49 -10.92 -5.92
CA PHE A 126 5.25 -10.14 -5.93
C PHE A 126 4.13 -10.93 -5.27
N PHE A 127 3.88 -12.15 -5.72
CA PHE A 127 2.82 -13.01 -5.24
C PHE A 127 2.92 -13.29 -3.74
N VAL A 128 4.11 -13.67 -3.25
CA VAL A 128 4.31 -13.98 -1.83
C VAL A 128 4.13 -12.73 -0.96
N CYS A 129 4.73 -11.60 -1.35
CA CYS A 129 4.59 -10.34 -0.61
C CYS A 129 3.13 -9.83 -0.61
N ASN A 130 2.42 -9.97 -1.73
CA ASN A 130 1.04 -9.55 -1.86
C ASN A 130 0.09 -10.43 -1.02
N THR A 131 0.24 -11.75 -1.12
CA THR A 131 -0.58 -12.71 -0.37
C THR A 131 -0.35 -12.57 1.14
N THR A 132 0.91 -12.39 1.56
CA THR A 132 1.23 -12.15 2.98
C THR A 132 0.61 -10.85 3.49
N SER A 133 0.62 -9.78 2.69
CA SER A 133 -0.07 -8.53 3.02
C SER A 133 -1.58 -8.73 3.17
N PHE A 134 -2.19 -9.42 2.22
CA PHE A 134 -3.63 -9.72 2.22
C PHE A 134 -4.05 -10.49 3.48
N ILE A 135 -3.39 -11.62 3.73
CA ILE A 135 -3.69 -12.49 4.87
C ILE A 135 -3.42 -11.79 6.20
N ALA A 136 -2.29 -11.09 6.35
CA ALA A 136 -2.00 -10.32 7.55
C ALA A 136 -3.08 -9.26 7.81
N SER A 137 -3.61 -8.62 6.77
CA SER A 137 -4.68 -7.63 6.88
C SER A 137 -6.02 -8.25 7.29
N LEU A 138 -6.36 -9.45 6.80
CA LEU A 138 -7.51 -10.20 7.28
C LEU A 138 -7.38 -10.60 8.76
N LEU A 139 -6.19 -11.03 9.19
CA LEU A 139 -5.92 -11.32 10.60
C LEU A 139 -6.08 -10.08 11.48
N ILE A 140 -5.67 -8.89 11.00
CA ILE A 140 -5.91 -7.64 11.72
C ILE A 140 -7.42 -7.39 11.89
N ILE A 141 -8.22 -7.53 10.83
CA ILE A 141 -9.68 -7.33 10.89
C ILE A 141 -10.33 -8.33 11.87
N LEU A 142 -9.95 -9.60 11.80
CA LEU A 142 -10.45 -10.64 12.69
C LEU A 142 -10.09 -10.38 14.15
N LEU A 143 -8.84 -9.98 14.39
CA LEU A 143 -8.39 -9.59 15.73
C LEU A 143 -9.14 -8.36 16.20
N LEU A 144 -9.40 -7.34 15.38
CA LEU A 144 -10.14 -6.13 15.76
C LEU A 144 -11.62 -6.41 16.06
N LEU A 145 -12.25 -7.37 15.36
CA LEU A 145 -13.67 -7.71 15.54
C LEU A 145 -13.96 -8.47 16.85
N ASP A 146 -12.99 -9.21 17.40
CA ASP A 146 -13.21 -10.02 18.60
C ASP A 146 -13.30 -9.16 19.89
N LYS A 147 -14.52 -9.06 20.43
CA LYS A 147 -14.83 -8.38 21.70
C LYS A 147 -14.53 -9.23 22.94
N LYS A 148 -14.60 -10.56 22.88
CA LYS A 148 -14.36 -11.44 24.06
C LYS A 148 -12.87 -11.53 24.40
N LEU A 149 -12.00 -11.40 23.40
CA LEU A 149 -10.55 -11.32 23.58
C LEU A 149 -10.06 -9.96 24.14
N SER A 150 -10.99 -9.01 24.40
CA SER A 150 -10.72 -7.69 25.02
C SER A 150 -10.05 -7.78 26.40
N ARG A 151 -10.18 -8.92 27.10
CA ARG A 151 -9.75 -9.05 28.49
C ARG A 151 -8.25 -9.33 28.67
N THR A 152 -7.52 -9.70 27.61
CA THR A 152 -6.08 -10.04 27.63
C THR A 152 -5.29 -9.05 26.75
N ILE A 153 -5.25 -7.79 27.20
CA ILE A 153 -4.92 -6.61 26.38
C ILE A 153 -3.46 -6.59 25.87
N SER A 154 -2.48 -6.98 26.68
CA SER A 154 -1.06 -6.68 26.38
C SER A 154 -0.49 -7.50 25.20
N ALA A 155 -0.81 -8.79 25.08
CA ALA A 155 -0.27 -9.66 24.01
C ALA A 155 -0.92 -9.40 22.64
N ARG A 156 -2.21 -9.05 22.61
CA ARG A 156 -2.96 -8.76 21.37
C ARG A 156 -2.44 -7.50 20.67
N PHE A 157 -2.15 -6.43 21.40
CA PHE A 157 -1.62 -5.21 20.79
C PHE A 157 -0.25 -5.45 20.16
N VAL A 158 0.62 -6.23 20.80
CA VAL A 158 1.93 -6.61 20.23
C VAL A 158 1.74 -7.42 18.94
N ALA A 159 0.87 -8.43 18.97
CA ALA A 159 0.56 -9.22 17.78
C ALA A 159 -0.05 -8.36 16.64
N LEU A 160 -0.95 -7.43 16.98
CA LEU A 160 -1.62 -6.56 16.01
C LEU A 160 -0.65 -5.58 15.35
N TYR A 161 0.23 -4.93 16.12
CA TYR A 161 1.29 -4.09 15.55
C TYR A 161 2.29 -4.91 14.72
N GLY A 162 2.56 -6.15 15.12
CA GLY A 162 3.33 -7.12 14.32
C GLY A 162 2.69 -7.40 12.96
N PHE A 163 1.39 -7.72 12.94
CA PHE A 163 0.67 -7.95 11.69
C PHE A 163 0.58 -6.69 10.81
N ILE A 164 0.46 -5.49 11.40
CA ILE A 164 0.52 -4.24 10.65
C ILE A 164 1.88 -4.08 9.97
N ALA A 165 2.97 -4.31 10.70
CA ALA A 165 4.31 -4.25 10.13
C ALA A 165 4.45 -5.26 8.97
N VAL A 166 3.99 -6.50 9.16
CA VAL A 166 3.99 -7.53 8.10
C VAL A 166 3.16 -7.09 6.90
N ALA A 167 1.96 -6.53 7.10
CA ALA A 167 1.09 -6.09 6.02
C ALA A 167 1.72 -4.96 5.20
N LEU A 168 2.24 -3.92 5.87
CA LEU A 168 2.87 -2.79 5.20
C LEU A 168 4.19 -3.17 4.52
N LEU A 169 4.98 -4.06 5.11
CA LEU A 169 6.20 -4.60 4.48
C LEU A 169 5.86 -5.51 3.28
N GLY A 170 4.76 -6.26 3.36
CA GLY A 170 4.23 -7.03 2.23
C GLY A 170 3.83 -6.12 1.06
N LEU A 171 3.08 -5.04 1.34
CA LEU A 171 2.76 -4.00 0.33
C LEU A 171 4.00 -3.30 -0.23
N MET A 172 5.06 -3.15 0.58
CA MET A 172 6.31 -2.57 0.08
C MET A 172 7.04 -3.54 -0.84
N GLY A 173 7.09 -4.82 -0.46
CA GLY A 173 7.78 -5.87 -1.18
C GLY A 173 7.11 -6.22 -2.51
N ASP A 174 5.78 -6.30 -2.54
CA ASP A 174 5.06 -6.58 -3.78
C ASP A 174 5.13 -5.37 -4.74
N TYR A 175 5.02 -4.14 -4.24
CA TYR A 175 5.22 -2.93 -5.03
C TYR A 175 6.60 -2.93 -5.67
N ALA A 176 7.65 -3.19 -4.89
CA ALA A 176 9.01 -3.25 -5.41
C ALA A 176 9.17 -4.36 -6.46
N ALA A 177 8.61 -5.55 -6.22
CA ALA A 177 8.68 -6.66 -7.17
C ALA A 177 7.89 -6.40 -8.46
N GLY A 178 6.70 -5.80 -8.35
CA GLY A 178 5.77 -5.60 -9.46
C GLY A 178 6.06 -4.36 -10.32
N SER A 179 6.49 -3.26 -9.70
CA SER A 179 6.82 -2.02 -10.41
C SER A 179 8.22 -2.04 -11.04
N CYS A 180 9.18 -2.75 -10.44
CA CYS A 180 10.55 -2.79 -10.93
C CYS A 180 10.73 -3.90 -11.98
N ARG A 181 10.81 -3.48 -13.25
CA ARG A 181 11.09 -4.40 -14.37
C ARG A 181 12.58 -4.62 -14.64
N GLU A 182 13.47 -3.97 -13.86
CA GLU A 182 14.91 -4.21 -13.84
C GLU A 182 15.49 -4.28 -12.41
N THR A 183 16.58 -5.01 -12.26
CA THR A 183 17.27 -5.23 -10.96
C THR A 183 17.77 -3.91 -10.37
N ASP A 184 18.26 -3.01 -11.21
CA ASP A 184 18.83 -1.73 -10.78
C ASP A 184 17.75 -0.80 -10.21
N ASN A 185 16.55 -0.83 -10.81
CA ASN A 185 15.40 -0.08 -10.31
C ASN A 185 14.89 -0.69 -8.99
N THR A 186 14.96 -2.02 -8.85
CA THR A 186 14.56 -2.72 -7.61
C THR A 186 15.46 -2.31 -6.45
N ILE A 187 16.77 -2.24 -6.65
CA ILE A 187 17.74 -1.80 -5.62
C ILE A 187 17.46 -0.36 -5.22
N LYS A 188 17.09 0.52 -6.17
CA LYS A 188 16.76 1.92 -5.87
C LYS A 188 15.45 2.08 -5.10
N VAL A 189 14.40 1.32 -5.45
CA VAL A 189 13.14 1.34 -4.68
C VAL A 189 13.36 0.76 -3.28
N LEU A 190 14.17 -0.29 -3.15
CA LEU A 190 14.53 -0.86 -1.85
C LEU A 190 15.42 0.08 -1.02
N SER A 191 16.34 0.81 -1.67
CA SER A 191 17.15 1.82 -0.98
C SER A 191 16.30 3.02 -0.54
N LEU A 192 15.30 3.44 -1.33
CA LEU A 192 14.27 4.39 -0.91
C LEU A 192 13.49 3.88 0.30
N ALA A 193 13.15 2.59 0.33
CA ALA A 193 12.49 1.93 1.47
C ALA A 193 13.27 2.06 2.78
N ALA A 194 14.61 2.08 2.71
CA ALA A 194 15.48 2.28 3.87
C ALA A 194 15.77 3.77 4.14
N ALA A 195 15.98 4.55 3.09
CA ALA A 195 16.36 5.96 3.16
C ALA A 195 15.23 6.84 3.67
N VAL A 196 13.97 6.61 3.28
CA VAL A 196 12.84 7.43 3.73
C VAL A 196 12.58 7.28 5.23
N PRO A 197 12.52 6.07 5.82
CA PRO A 197 12.48 5.91 7.28
C PRO A 197 13.68 6.52 7.98
N ALA A 198 14.90 6.33 7.44
CA ALA A 198 16.11 6.94 7.99
C ALA A 198 16.05 8.48 7.97
N CYS A 199 15.53 9.07 6.89
CA CYS A 199 15.27 10.50 6.78
C CYS A 199 14.22 10.98 7.78
N VAL A 200 13.18 10.21 8.06
CA VAL A 200 12.19 10.57 9.10
C VAL A 200 12.82 10.50 10.50
N VAL A 201 13.65 9.49 10.80
CA VAL A 201 14.41 9.41 12.05
C VAL A 201 15.40 10.58 12.16
N LEU A 202 16.09 10.91 11.08
CA LEU A 202 16.98 12.07 11.00
C LEU A 202 16.20 13.38 11.19
N GLN A 203 15.02 13.55 10.58
CA GLN A 203 14.15 14.72 10.78
C GLN A 203 13.67 14.81 12.23
N LEU A 204 13.40 13.69 12.90
CA LEU A 204 13.05 13.68 14.32
C LEU A 204 14.21 14.13 15.21
N ALA A 205 15.44 13.71 14.87
CA ALA A 205 16.67 14.13 15.53
C ALA A 205 17.02 15.60 15.24
N LEU A 206 16.89 16.04 13.99
CA LEU A 206 17.13 17.43 13.58
C LEU A 206 16.06 18.38 14.12
N ASN A 207 14.79 17.99 14.23
CA ASN A 207 13.75 18.81 14.86
C ASN A 207 13.98 18.98 16.38
N TYR A 208 14.75 18.07 17.00
CA TYR A 208 15.22 18.25 18.38
C TYR A 208 16.35 19.29 18.49
N VAL A 209 17.18 19.46 17.45
CA VAL A 209 18.37 20.32 17.43
C VAL A 209 18.13 21.68 16.74
N PHE A 210 17.38 21.72 15.64
CA PHE A 210 17.12 22.87 14.76
C PHE A 210 15.62 23.23 14.75
N TYR A 211 15.10 23.56 15.93
CA TYR A 211 13.69 23.90 16.17
C TYR A 211 13.13 25.06 15.32
N TRP A 212 13.99 25.99 14.87
CA TRP A 212 13.61 27.29 14.31
C TRP A 212 13.46 27.35 12.76
N PRO A 213 14.35 26.76 11.93
CA PRO A 213 14.27 26.92 10.47
C PRO A 213 13.09 26.17 9.82
N ILE A 214 12.78 24.97 10.32
CA ILE A 214 11.69 24.12 9.79
C ILE A 214 10.30 24.73 10.08
N LYS A 215 10.17 25.50 11.18
CA LYS A 215 8.95 26.22 11.53
C LYS A 215 8.49 27.15 10.40
N ASN A 216 9.43 27.88 9.80
CA ASN A 216 9.13 28.91 8.81
C ASN A 216 8.55 28.33 7.50
N MET A 217 9.01 27.14 7.10
CA MET A 217 8.56 26.50 5.85
C MET A 217 7.18 25.84 6.00
N CYS A 218 6.90 25.27 7.17
CA CYS A 218 5.62 24.64 7.50
C CYS A 218 4.49 25.67 7.60
N ASP A 219 4.77 26.82 8.21
CA ASP A 219 3.81 27.93 8.37
C ASP A 219 3.41 28.48 6.99
N ASN A 220 4.36 28.66 6.06
CA ASN A 220 4.11 29.11 4.69
C ASN A 220 3.22 28.14 3.88
N PHE A 221 3.46 26.83 4.02
CA PHE A 221 2.65 25.83 3.32
C PHE A 221 1.23 25.73 3.91
N SER A 222 1.08 25.83 5.23
CA SER A 222 -0.24 25.88 5.87
C SER A 222 -1.08 27.07 5.38
N GLY A 223 -0.44 28.23 5.20
CA GLY A 223 -1.07 29.42 4.63
C GLY A 223 -1.46 29.25 3.16
N TRP A 224 -0.59 28.62 2.36
CA TRP A 224 -0.89 28.32 0.95
C TRP A 224 -2.05 27.31 0.79
N LEU A 225 -2.06 26.24 1.60
CA LEU A 225 -3.13 25.23 1.56
C LEU A 225 -4.48 25.79 2.04
N GLY A 226 -4.45 26.70 3.04
CA GLY A 226 -5.62 27.44 3.49
C GLY A 226 -6.23 28.37 2.42
N ASN A 227 -5.42 28.82 1.45
CA ASN A 227 -5.89 29.65 0.33
C ASN A 227 -6.52 28.83 -0.80
N LEU A 228 -6.19 27.54 -0.93
CA LEU A 228 -6.74 26.64 -1.95
C LEU A 228 -8.08 26.02 -1.55
N ILE A 229 -8.35 25.89 -0.24
CA ILE A 229 -9.61 25.38 0.31
C ILE A 229 -10.15 26.41 1.30
N PRO A 230 -11.03 27.34 0.88
CA PRO A 230 -11.63 28.31 1.78
C PRO A 230 -12.45 27.57 2.85
N GLY A 231 -11.96 27.60 4.09
CA GLY A 231 -12.58 26.90 5.24
C GLY A 231 -11.94 25.56 5.65
N GLY A 232 -10.99 25.02 4.86
CA GLY A 232 -10.27 23.78 5.21
C GLY A 232 -9.27 23.96 6.35
N ALA A 233 -8.59 25.11 6.40
CA ALA A 233 -7.61 25.42 7.45
C ALA A 233 -8.26 25.65 8.83
N SER A 234 -9.48 26.19 8.88
CA SER A 234 -10.26 26.37 10.11
C SER A 234 -10.80 25.04 10.65
N ALA A 235 -11.09 24.07 9.77
CA ALA A 235 -11.44 22.69 10.16
C ALA A 235 -10.22 21.88 10.65
N LEU A 236 -9.01 22.22 10.18
CA LEU A 236 -7.73 21.65 10.63
C LEU A 236 -7.16 22.31 11.91
N ALA A 237 -7.78 23.41 12.35
CA ALA A 237 -7.41 24.17 13.54
C ALA A 237 -8.33 23.89 14.74
N ASP A 238 -9.35 23.04 14.59
CA ASP A 238 -10.12 22.52 15.71
C ASP A 238 -9.23 21.54 16.52
N PRO A 239 -9.02 21.75 17.83
CA PRO A 239 -8.22 20.87 18.68
C PRO A 239 -8.77 19.45 18.85
N ASP A 240 -9.84 19.05 18.15
CA ASP A 240 -10.24 17.65 18.08
C ASP A 240 -9.26 16.83 17.21
N LEU A 241 -8.12 16.48 17.83
CA LEU A 241 -7.03 15.64 17.32
C LEU A 241 -7.49 14.37 16.57
N LYS A 242 -8.73 13.93 16.83
CA LYS A 242 -9.43 12.79 16.21
C LYS A 242 -9.63 13.00 14.71
N ASN A 243 -10.13 14.16 14.29
CA ASN A 243 -10.39 14.47 12.88
C ASN A 243 -9.07 14.43 12.09
N THR A 244 -7.99 14.94 12.69
CA THR A 244 -6.68 15.00 12.03
C THR A 244 -6.06 13.62 11.82
N ARG A 245 -6.08 12.70 12.79
CA ARG A 245 -5.48 11.36 12.60
C ARG A 245 -6.23 10.52 11.58
N PHE A 246 -7.55 10.51 11.67
CA PHE A 246 -8.38 9.80 10.71
C PHE A 246 -8.20 10.38 9.31
N PHE A 247 -8.25 11.70 9.17
CA PHE A 247 -8.04 12.38 7.89
C PHE A 247 -6.65 12.11 7.29
N VAL A 248 -5.59 12.20 8.07
CA VAL A 248 -4.23 11.90 7.61
C VAL A 248 -4.10 10.43 7.21
N MET A 249 -4.71 9.52 7.97
CA MET A 249 -4.73 8.10 7.63
C MET A 249 -5.44 7.86 6.29
N VAL A 250 -6.58 8.50 6.06
CA VAL A 250 -7.32 8.43 4.79
C VAL A 250 -6.48 8.96 3.64
N LEU A 251 -5.88 10.15 3.78
CA LEU A 251 -5.05 10.75 2.74
C LEU A 251 -3.82 9.89 2.42
N ALA A 252 -3.13 9.39 3.44
CA ALA A 252 -1.96 8.54 3.24
C ALA A 252 -2.36 7.22 2.59
N SER A 253 -3.46 6.60 3.02
CA SER A 253 -3.99 5.38 2.38
C SER A 253 -4.36 5.66 0.92
N PHE A 254 -5.02 6.78 0.63
CA PHE A 254 -5.32 7.19 -0.73
C PHE A 254 -4.07 7.35 -1.59
N ALA A 255 -3.04 8.03 -1.07
CA ALA A 255 -1.76 8.21 -1.74
C ALA A 255 -1.05 6.87 -2.01
N VAL A 256 -1.01 5.96 -1.02
CA VAL A 256 -0.52 4.58 -1.20
C VAL A 256 -1.30 3.88 -2.31
N SER A 257 -2.64 3.96 -2.33
CA SER A 257 -3.48 3.35 -3.38
C SER A 257 -3.10 3.80 -4.78
N ILE A 258 -3.11 5.11 -5.03
CA ILE A 258 -2.91 5.64 -6.39
C ILE A 258 -1.48 5.40 -6.87
N THR A 259 -0.49 5.51 -5.98
CA THR A 259 0.92 5.30 -6.33
C THR A 259 1.24 3.82 -6.53
N TYR A 260 0.61 2.95 -5.74
CA TYR A 260 0.71 1.50 -5.89
C TYR A 260 0.18 1.07 -7.26
N GLN A 261 -1.05 1.47 -7.60
CA GLN A 261 -1.67 1.12 -8.88
C GLN A 261 -0.86 1.67 -10.06
N ALA A 262 -0.47 2.95 -10.01
CA ALA A 262 0.35 3.57 -11.06
C ALA A 262 1.77 2.97 -11.15
N GLY A 263 2.27 2.35 -10.08
CA GLY A 263 3.55 1.63 -10.11
C GLY A 263 3.46 0.27 -10.79
N LEU A 264 2.36 -0.46 -10.58
CA LEU A 264 2.12 -1.76 -11.20
C LEU A 264 1.70 -1.64 -12.67
N ASP A 265 0.92 -0.62 -12.98
CA ASP A 265 0.49 -0.26 -14.33
C ASP A 265 0.93 1.17 -14.66
N PRO A 266 2.16 1.35 -15.17
CA PRO A 266 2.72 2.66 -15.43
C PRO A 266 2.00 3.36 -16.60
N PRO A 267 2.10 4.70 -16.69
CA PRO A 267 1.50 5.46 -17.77
C PRO A 267 1.95 4.96 -19.14
N GLY A 268 1.01 4.79 -20.06
CA GLY A 268 1.26 4.16 -21.36
C GLY A 268 1.24 2.63 -21.34
N GLY A 269 1.12 2.00 -20.17
CA GLY A 269 1.03 0.55 -20.01
C GLY A 269 2.36 -0.17 -20.21
N LEU A 270 2.26 -1.48 -20.40
CA LEU A 270 3.39 -2.38 -20.65
C LEU A 270 3.30 -2.99 -22.04
N TRP A 271 4.47 -3.26 -22.63
CA TRP A 271 4.56 -4.02 -23.87
C TRP A 271 4.03 -5.45 -23.70
N GLN A 272 3.35 -5.94 -24.73
CA GLN A 272 2.69 -7.25 -24.78
C GLN A 272 3.40 -8.25 -25.71
N ASP A 273 4.49 -7.81 -26.36
CA ASP A 273 5.29 -8.61 -27.28
C ASP A 273 6.77 -8.22 -27.19
N ASP A 274 7.63 -9.00 -27.86
CA ASP A 274 9.08 -8.79 -27.95
C ASP A 274 9.47 -8.29 -29.36
N LEU A 275 8.73 -7.33 -29.91
CA LEU A 275 9.02 -6.74 -31.23
C LEU A 275 9.87 -5.45 -31.12
N ASP A 276 10.42 -4.99 -32.23
CA ASP A 276 11.05 -3.66 -32.39
C ASP A 276 12.09 -3.23 -31.33
N GLY A 277 12.72 -4.20 -30.65
CA GLY A 277 13.74 -3.94 -29.62
C GLY A 277 13.18 -3.64 -28.23
N HIS A 278 11.86 -3.66 -28.03
CA HIS A 278 11.25 -3.67 -26.70
C HIS A 278 11.07 -5.09 -26.19
N LYS A 279 10.81 -5.20 -24.89
CA LYS A 279 10.64 -6.47 -24.18
C LYS A 279 9.28 -6.51 -23.52
N ILE A 280 8.67 -7.68 -23.52
CA ILE A 280 7.40 -7.92 -22.89
C ILE A 280 7.42 -7.58 -21.40
N GLY A 281 6.34 -6.96 -20.93
CA GLY A 281 6.21 -6.52 -19.55
C GLY A 281 7.11 -5.35 -19.17
N HIS A 282 7.86 -4.76 -20.10
CA HIS A 282 8.55 -3.48 -19.86
C HIS A 282 7.62 -2.27 -20.12
N PRO A 283 7.79 -1.16 -19.38
CA PRO A 283 6.94 0.02 -19.55
C PRO A 283 7.12 0.69 -20.91
N VAL A 284 6.01 0.99 -21.60
CA VAL A 284 6.00 1.68 -22.90
C VAL A 284 6.63 3.07 -22.79
N LEU A 285 6.34 3.78 -21.70
CA LEU A 285 6.91 5.10 -21.43
C LEU A 285 8.43 5.07 -21.37
N ARG A 286 9.01 3.95 -20.90
CA ARG A 286 10.45 3.83 -20.75
C ARG A 286 11.17 3.74 -22.10
N THR A 287 10.57 3.07 -23.08
CA THR A 287 11.14 2.93 -24.43
C THR A 287 10.90 4.16 -25.29
N THR A 288 9.77 4.84 -25.08
CA THR A 288 9.38 6.04 -25.85
C THR A 288 9.99 7.34 -25.31
N ASP A 289 10.03 7.53 -23.99
CA ASP A 289 10.61 8.70 -23.31
C ASP A 289 11.27 8.28 -21.97
N PRO A 290 12.55 7.86 -22.00
CA PRO A 290 13.22 7.32 -20.82
C PRO A 290 13.40 8.36 -19.70
N ALA A 291 13.55 9.64 -20.04
CA ALA A 291 13.70 10.70 -19.06
C ALA A 291 12.38 10.89 -18.28
N ARG A 292 11.27 10.97 -18.99
CA ARG A 292 9.93 11.11 -18.39
C ARG A 292 9.56 9.90 -17.55
N TYR A 293 9.88 8.69 -18.01
CA TYR A 293 9.69 7.48 -17.22
C TYR A 293 10.49 7.52 -15.91
N GLN A 294 11.76 7.96 -15.93
CA GLN A 294 12.56 8.06 -14.71
C GLN A 294 11.95 9.04 -13.71
N VAL A 295 11.55 10.24 -14.15
CA VAL A 295 10.91 11.23 -13.28
C VAL A 295 9.63 10.66 -12.68
N PHE A 296 8.75 10.08 -13.51
CA PHE A 296 7.52 9.44 -13.06
C PHE A 296 7.82 8.35 -12.01
N PHE A 297 8.67 7.39 -12.35
CA PHE A 297 8.90 6.20 -11.55
C PHE A 297 9.49 6.52 -10.17
N TYR A 298 10.51 7.39 -10.11
CA TYR A 298 11.14 7.74 -8.83
C TYR A 298 10.24 8.62 -7.97
N SER A 299 9.55 9.59 -8.56
CA SER A 299 8.62 10.44 -7.80
C SER A 299 7.42 9.65 -7.28
N ASN A 300 6.88 8.73 -8.09
CA ASN A 300 5.79 7.84 -7.69
C ASN A 300 6.22 6.87 -6.57
N SER A 301 7.41 6.26 -6.70
CA SER A 301 7.96 5.37 -5.68
C SER A 301 8.26 6.10 -4.36
N ALA A 302 8.81 7.33 -4.45
CA ALA A 302 9.09 8.13 -3.27
C ALA A 302 7.81 8.54 -2.55
N ALA A 303 6.76 8.92 -3.28
CA ALA A 303 5.43 9.19 -2.73
C ALA A 303 4.88 7.94 -2.03
N PHE A 304 4.83 6.79 -2.72
CA PHE A 304 4.38 5.52 -2.15
C PHE A 304 5.06 5.17 -0.80
N VAL A 305 6.39 5.19 -0.77
CA VAL A 305 7.15 4.90 0.46
C VAL A 305 6.87 5.95 1.54
N THR A 306 6.80 7.22 1.18
CA THR A 306 6.52 8.31 2.12
C THR A 306 5.13 8.14 2.72
N SER A 307 4.11 7.80 1.93
CA SER A 307 2.75 7.56 2.41
C SER A 307 2.68 6.34 3.36
N LEU A 308 3.43 5.25 3.08
CA LEU A 308 3.55 4.12 4.02
C LEU A 308 4.19 4.54 5.34
N VAL A 309 5.22 5.38 5.29
CA VAL A 309 5.84 5.92 6.50
C VAL A 309 4.88 6.83 7.26
N VAL A 310 4.09 7.67 6.59
CA VAL A 310 3.03 8.47 7.22
C VAL A 310 2.00 7.57 7.92
N VAL A 311 1.57 6.49 7.28
CA VAL A 311 0.70 5.47 7.90
C VAL A 311 1.33 4.92 9.19
N MET A 312 2.61 4.51 9.15
CA MET A 312 3.31 4.03 10.35
C MET A 312 3.45 5.11 11.43
N MET A 313 3.70 6.35 11.03
CA MET A 313 3.81 7.50 11.95
C MET A 313 2.49 7.73 12.68
N VAL A 314 1.35 7.75 11.97
CA VAL A 314 0.01 7.95 12.55
C VAL A 314 -0.32 6.90 13.61
N GLN A 315 0.23 5.69 13.50
CA GLN A 315 0.03 4.64 14.50
C GLN A 315 0.92 4.79 15.74
N SER A 316 2.03 5.53 15.66
CA SER A 316 3.00 5.70 16.74
C SER A 316 2.87 7.05 17.43
N LYS A 317 2.53 7.03 18.73
CA LYS A 317 2.53 8.25 19.57
C LYS A 317 3.89 8.95 19.63
N PHE A 318 4.99 8.22 19.41
CA PHE A 318 6.35 8.75 19.46
C PHE A 318 6.75 9.50 18.18
N LEU A 319 6.29 9.01 17.02
CA LEU A 319 6.60 9.58 15.71
C LEU A 319 5.62 10.69 15.28
N LEU A 320 4.46 10.77 15.96
CA LEU A 320 3.40 11.79 15.77
C LEU A 320 3.78 13.18 16.30
N LYS A 321 4.91 13.74 15.85
CA LYS A 321 5.15 15.18 15.96
C LYS A 321 4.48 15.87 14.78
N ARG A 322 3.53 16.79 15.06
CA ARG A 322 2.75 17.54 14.04
C ARG A 322 3.62 18.04 12.88
N ARG A 323 4.82 18.55 13.18
CA ARG A 323 5.74 19.09 12.17
C ARG A 323 6.33 18.04 11.25
N THR A 324 6.83 16.92 11.79
CA THR A 324 7.38 15.82 10.98
C THR A 324 6.29 15.19 10.12
N LEU A 325 5.08 15.07 10.66
CA LEU A 325 3.92 14.58 9.93
C LEU A 325 3.57 15.49 8.75
N VAL A 326 3.46 16.81 8.98
CA VAL A 326 3.16 17.77 7.90
C VAL A 326 4.28 17.79 6.86
N ALA A 327 5.55 17.78 7.27
CA ALA A 327 6.67 17.74 6.34
C ALA A 327 6.64 16.48 5.44
N ALA A 328 6.35 15.30 6.01
CA ALA A 328 6.20 14.07 5.25
C ALA A 328 5.02 14.15 4.26
N MET A 329 3.88 14.71 4.67
CA MET A 329 2.72 14.90 3.79
C MET A 329 3.00 15.90 2.65
N VAL A 330 3.77 16.95 2.90
CA VAL A 330 4.19 17.91 1.85
C VAL A 330 5.10 17.23 0.84
N LEU A 331 6.09 16.46 1.32
CA LEU A 331 7.00 15.69 0.48
C LEU A 331 6.21 14.71 -0.40
N ASP A 332 5.23 14.03 0.19
CA ASP A 332 4.34 13.10 -0.49
C ASP A 332 3.54 13.81 -1.60
N LEU A 333 2.91 14.95 -1.30
CA LEU A 333 2.16 15.73 -2.28
C LEU A 333 3.04 16.22 -3.44
N ILE A 334 4.26 16.69 -3.16
CA ILE A 334 5.20 17.12 -4.21
C ILE A 334 5.57 15.92 -5.09
N GLY A 335 5.85 14.76 -4.49
CA GLY A 335 6.14 13.53 -5.22
C GLY A 335 4.99 13.11 -6.13
N LEU A 336 3.76 13.15 -5.63
CA LEU A 336 2.54 12.87 -6.38
C LEU A 336 2.35 13.82 -7.56
N VAL A 337 2.53 15.13 -7.35
CA VAL A 337 2.37 16.13 -8.43
C VAL A 337 3.42 15.95 -9.51
N ILE A 338 4.67 15.70 -9.16
CA ILE A 338 5.74 15.45 -10.13
C ILE A 338 5.47 14.16 -10.90
N ALA A 339 5.07 13.09 -10.21
CA ALA A 339 4.70 11.83 -10.86
C ALA A 339 3.52 12.04 -11.83
N TYR A 340 2.46 12.71 -11.38
CA TYR A 340 1.29 12.98 -12.21
C TYR A 340 1.65 13.81 -13.45
N ALA A 341 2.46 14.86 -13.30
CA ALA A 341 2.91 15.69 -14.42
C ALA A 341 3.73 14.87 -15.42
N ALA A 342 4.69 14.07 -14.95
CA ALA A 342 5.50 13.22 -15.81
C ALA A 342 4.67 12.13 -16.51
N GLY A 343 3.74 11.50 -15.80
CA GLY A 343 2.92 10.42 -16.35
C GLY A 343 1.84 10.87 -17.32
N SER A 344 1.27 12.07 -17.12
CA SER A 344 0.12 12.56 -17.91
C SER A 344 0.50 13.38 -19.13
N THR A 345 1.76 13.83 -19.24
CA THR A 345 2.20 14.65 -20.38
C THR A 345 2.34 13.77 -21.62
N ARG A 346 1.62 14.12 -22.70
CA ARG A 346 1.64 13.34 -23.94
C ARG A 346 2.79 13.70 -24.87
N ASP A 347 3.29 14.94 -24.91
CA ASP A 347 4.48 15.32 -25.70
C ASP A 347 5.04 16.71 -25.29
N THR A 348 6.35 16.91 -25.46
CA THR A 348 7.06 18.21 -25.27
C THR A 348 6.96 19.16 -26.48
N SER A 349 6.28 18.79 -27.56
CA SER A 349 6.24 19.53 -28.82
C SER A 349 5.03 20.44 -29.03
N THR A 350 3.99 20.39 -28.18
CA THR A 350 2.80 21.26 -28.34
C THR A 350 2.87 22.60 -27.61
N SER A 351 3.89 22.87 -26.78
CA SER A 351 4.02 24.19 -26.15
C SER A 351 4.74 25.23 -27.01
N ILE A 352 5.36 24.84 -28.14
CA ILE A 352 6.06 25.78 -29.04
C ILE A 352 5.17 26.22 -30.20
N TYR A 353 4.24 25.38 -30.68
CA TYR A 353 3.36 25.75 -31.80
C TYR A 353 2.13 26.58 -31.42
N ALA A 354 1.74 26.63 -30.14
CA ALA A 354 0.63 27.47 -29.68
C ALA A 354 1.01 28.96 -29.47
N ARG A 355 2.23 29.38 -29.87
CA ARG A 355 2.69 30.78 -29.78
C ARG A 355 2.94 31.44 -31.14
N SER A 356 2.59 30.78 -32.25
CA SER A 356 2.82 31.32 -33.60
C SER A 356 1.63 31.12 -34.55
N SER A 357 0.42 31.42 -34.08
CA SER A 357 -0.76 31.56 -34.94
C SER A 357 -1.57 32.76 -34.52
#